data_AF-A0A2E0P679-F1
#
_entry.id   AF-A0A2E0P679-F1
#
_cell.length_a   1.000
_cell.length_b   1.000
_cell.length_c   1.000
_cell.angle_alpha   90.00
_cell.angle_beta   90.00
_cell.angle_gamma   90.00
#
_symmetry.space_group_name_H-M   'P 1'
#
loop_
_entity.id
_entity.type
_entity.pdbx_description
1 polymer ?
#
loop_
_entity_poly.entity_id
_entity_poly.type
_entity_poly.pdbx_seq_one_letter_code
_entity_poly.pdbx_strand_id
1 'polypeptide(L)'
;MNTGWRVEAGSDAEIAVCRAPGTGGTLPPRLIGDQNMPMETRGTGTNVRHVCNILPETEPADSLLVVEVITPAGNWSSYPPHKHDTDNLPEESYLEETYYHRINPSQGYVLHRVYDDSRDLDETMAAEDRTVVLVPRGYHPVGAPHGYESYYLNVMAGPKRIWKFKNDPAHEWMLS
;
A
#
# COMPACT_ATOMS: atom_id res chain seq x y z
N MET A 1 9.75 -2.23 21.59
CA MET A 1 10.18 -0.93 22.15
C MET A 1 9.06 -0.37 23.02
N ASN A 2 9.39 0.14 24.21
CA ASN A 2 8.44 0.72 25.17
C ASN A 2 8.49 2.26 25.13
N THR A 3 8.44 2.85 23.93
CA THR A 3 8.40 4.31 23.79
C THR A 3 6.98 4.77 24.11
N GLY A 4 6.77 5.37 25.28
CA GLY A 4 5.49 5.98 25.62
C GLY A 4 5.25 7.21 24.74
N TRP A 5 4.08 7.28 24.12
CA TRP A 5 3.65 8.43 23.34
C TRP A 5 2.17 8.71 23.60
N ARG A 6 1.77 9.97 23.39
CA ARG A 6 0.38 10.43 23.48
C ARG A 6 0.12 11.35 22.29
N VAL A 7 -1.05 11.18 21.67
CA VAL A 7 -1.57 12.07 20.64
C VAL A 7 -2.84 12.72 21.18
N GLU A 8 -2.98 14.02 20.98
CA GLU A 8 -4.18 14.79 21.30
C GLU A 8 -4.57 15.58 20.05
N ALA A 9 -5.81 15.39 19.58
CA ALA A 9 -6.30 16.06 18.38
C ALA A 9 -6.92 17.41 18.77
N GLY A 10 -6.49 18.49 18.11
CA GLY A 10 -7.05 19.83 18.31
C GLY A 10 -8.39 20.07 17.59
N SER A 11 -8.80 19.14 16.75
CA SER A 11 -10.06 19.10 15.99
C SER A 11 -10.42 17.65 15.69
N ASP A 12 -11.53 17.42 14.97
CA ASP A 12 -11.82 16.10 14.39
C ASP A 12 -10.63 15.64 13.53
N ALA A 13 -10.17 14.41 13.78
CA ALA A 13 -9.00 13.83 13.14
C ALA A 13 -9.18 12.33 12.93
N GLU A 14 -8.64 11.83 11.82
CA GLU A 14 -8.53 10.41 11.51
C GLU A 14 -7.04 10.04 11.56
N ILE A 15 -6.65 9.17 12.49
CA ILE A 15 -5.24 8.88 12.78
C ILE A 15 -4.96 7.40 12.51
N ALA A 16 -4.07 7.12 11.55
CA ALA A 16 -3.54 5.78 11.31
C ALA A 16 -2.34 5.51 12.23
N VAL A 17 -2.35 4.38 12.93
CA VAL A 17 -1.24 3.94 13.79
C VAL A 17 -0.61 2.68 13.19
N CYS A 18 0.38 2.90 12.33
CA CYS A 18 1.10 1.83 11.65
C CYS A 18 2.17 1.21 12.59
N ARG A 19 2.22 -0.13 12.72
CA ARG A 19 3.14 -0.82 13.62
C ARG A 19 3.75 -2.05 12.95
N ALA A 20 5.03 -2.27 13.22
CA ALA A 20 5.78 -3.47 12.89
C ALA A 20 6.82 -3.74 14.01
N PRO A 21 7.43 -4.94 14.07
CA PRO A 21 8.54 -5.19 15.00
C PRO A 21 9.65 -4.15 14.88
N GLY A 22 10.15 -3.66 16.01
CA GLY A 22 11.30 -2.75 16.07
C GLY A 22 12.53 -3.52 16.56
N THR A 23 13.44 -3.86 15.63
CA THR A 23 14.58 -4.76 15.88
C THR A 23 15.88 -4.01 16.18
N GLY A 24 16.01 -2.76 15.75
CA GLY A 24 17.21 -1.93 15.91
C GLY A 24 17.20 -1.14 17.21
N GLY A 25 16.05 -0.61 17.62
CA GLY A 25 15.90 0.08 18.92
C GLY A 25 16.65 1.42 19.04
N THR A 26 17.30 1.88 17.99
CA THR A 26 18.29 2.99 18.03
C THR A 26 17.83 4.27 17.33
N LEU A 27 16.81 4.20 16.48
CA LEU A 27 16.34 5.37 15.74
C LEU A 27 15.56 6.31 16.66
N PRO A 28 15.89 7.62 16.71
CA PRO A 28 15.14 8.58 17.50
C PRO A 28 13.77 8.87 16.86
N PRO A 29 12.77 9.31 17.64
CA PRO A 29 11.55 9.87 17.08
C PRO A 29 11.87 11.04 16.14
N ARG A 30 11.20 11.08 14.99
CA ARG A 30 11.34 12.17 14.02
C ARG A 30 10.02 12.46 13.33
N LEU A 31 9.83 13.72 12.96
CA LEU A 31 8.72 14.16 12.10
C LEU A 31 9.01 13.73 10.64
N ILE A 32 7.98 13.24 9.95
CA ILE A 32 7.96 13.14 8.49
C ILE A 32 7.04 14.28 8.02
N GLY A 33 7.64 15.38 7.56
CA GLY A 33 6.89 16.51 7.02
C GLY A 33 6.55 16.30 5.54
N ASP A 34 5.63 17.10 5.02
CA ASP A 34 5.24 17.10 3.60
C ASP A 34 6.43 17.30 2.66
N GLN A 35 7.41 18.13 3.05
CA GLN A 35 8.65 18.32 2.30
C GLN A 35 9.50 17.04 2.16
N ASN A 36 9.25 16.02 2.99
CA ASN A 36 9.93 14.73 2.99
C ASN A 36 9.10 13.61 2.33
N MET A 37 7.91 13.92 1.81
CA MET A 37 6.97 12.95 1.22
C MET A 37 6.58 13.35 -0.20
N PRO A 38 7.53 13.36 -1.16
CA PRO A 38 7.23 13.79 -2.51
C PRO A 38 6.18 12.88 -3.16
N MET A 39 5.21 13.51 -3.82
CA MET A 39 4.21 12.82 -4.63
C MET A 39 4.70 12.66 -6.07
N GLU A 40 4.55 11.46 -6.62
CA GLU A 40 4.87 11.13 -8.01
C GLU A 40 3.62 10.65 -8.74
N THR A 41 3.54 10.91 -10.04
CA THR A 41 2.47 10.35 -10.89
C THR A 41 3.04 9.17 -11.68
N ARG A 42 2.38 8.01 -11.59
CA ARG A 42 2.76 6.78 -12.27
C ARG A 42 1.67 6.32 -13.22
N GLY A 43 2.05 5.63 -14.30
CA GLY A 43 1.13 5.06 -15.28
C GLY A 43 0.59 6.05 -16.31
N THR A 44 -0.21 5.54 -17.26
CA THR A 44 -0.83 6.30 -18.35
C THR A 44 -2.27 5.83 -18.56
N GLY A 45 -3.11 6.68 -19.18
CA GLY A 45 -4.52 6.34 -19.43
C GLY A 45 -5.29 5.94 -18.17
N THR A 46 -6.00 4.82 -18.23
CA THR A 46 -6.76 4.27 -17.09
C THR A 46 -5.88 3.59 -16.03
N ASN A 47 -4.55 3.72 -16.11
CA ASN A 47 -3.59 3.21 -15.13
C ASN A 47 -2.84 4.34 -14.40
N VAL A 48 -3.25 5.61 -14.59
CA VAL A 48 -2.68 6.76 -13.89
C VAL A 48 -3.02 6.70 -12.40
N ARG A 49 -2.04 6.93 -11.53
CA ARG A 49 -2.20 7.11 -10.09
C ARG A 49 -1.18 8.09 -9.53
N HIS A 50 -1.48 8.68 -8.37
CA HIS A 50 -0.57 9.55 -7.63
C HIS A 50 -0.10 8.83 -6.37
N VAL A 51 1.20 8.67 -6.22
CA VAL A 51 1.83 7.89 -5.15
C VAL A 51 2.62 8.85 -4.27
N CYS A 52 2.41 8.78 -2.96
CA CYS A 52 3.20 9.51 -1.98
C CYS A 52 3.90 8.49 -1.06
N ASN A 53 5.23 8.43 -1.18
CA ASN A 53 6.03 7.51 -0.37
C ASN A 53 6.31 8.16 1.00
N ILE A 54 5.44 7.91 1.97
CA ILE A 54 5.53 8.48 3.34
C ILE A 54 6.79 7.99 4.07
N LEU A 55 7.05 6.68 4.01
CA LEU A 55 8.21 6.05 4.64
C LEU A 55 8.79 4.97 3.70
N PRO A 56 9.51 5.36 2.64
CA PRO A 56 10.10 4.44 1.67
C PRO A 56 11.29 3.68 2.24
N GLU A 57 11.74 2.64 1.53
CA GLU A 57 12.95 1.86 1.85
C GLU A 57 14.19 2.73 2.04
N THR A 58 14.29 3.83 1.29
CA THR A 58 15.43 4.76 1.34
C THR A 58 15.50 5.61 2.61
N GLU A 59 14.42 5.66 3.40
CA GLU A 59 14.36 6.42 4.65
C GLU A 59 14.59 5.52 5.88
N PRO A 60 15.18 6.02 6.98
CA PRO A 60 15.48 5.21 8.16
C PRO A 60 14.22 4.70 8.87
N ALA A 61 14.07 3.38 8.95
CA ALA A 61 13.17 2.65 9.84
C ALA A 61 13.61 1.18 9.95
N ASP A 62 13.27 0.51 11.05
CA ASP A 62 13.66 -0.89 11.26
C ASP A 62 12.90 -1.87 10.34
N SER A 63 11.60 -1.64 10.12
CA SER A 63 10.75 -2.59 9.39
C SER A 63 9.65 -1.95 8.54
N LEU A 64 9.05 -0.85 9.02
CA LEU A 64 7.91 -0.23 8.33
C LEU A 64 8.28 0.34 6.96
N LEU A 65 7.44 0.04 5.99
CA LEU A 65 7.28 0.76 4.73
C LEU A 65 5.85 1.32 4.71
N VAL A 66 5.69 2.60 4.37
CA VAL A 66 4.38 3.27 4.34
C VAL A 66 4.28 4.08 3.06
N VAL A 67 3.21 3.86 2.31
CA VAL A 67 2.91 4.56 1.04
C VAL A 67 1.43 4.84 0.99
N GLU A 68 1.04 5.98 0.44
CA GLU A 68 -0.35 6.26 0.10
C GLU A 68 -0.50 6.46 -1.41
N VAL A 69 -1.66 6.09 -1.93
CA VAL A 69 -1.96 6.17 -3.36
C VAL A 69 -3.34 6.75 -3.58
N ILE A 70 -3.43 7.74 -4.48
CA ILE A 70 -4.68 8.28 -5.01
C ILE A 70 -4.88 7.72 -6.42
N THR A 71 -6.02 7.08 -6.64
CA THR A 71 -6.43 6.48 -7.92
C THR A 71 -7.64 7.24 -8.44
N PRO A 72 -7.51 7.99 -9.55
CA PRO A 72 -8.63 8.70 -10.15
C PRO A 72 -9.80 7.80 -10.51
N ALA A 73 -11.00 8.38 -10.61
CA ALA A 73 -12.20 7.65 -10.94
C ALA A 73 -12.10 6.91 -12.29
N GLY A 74 -12.44 5.61 -12.29
CA GLY A 74 -12.33 4.74 -13.47
C GLY A 74 -10.93 4.19 -13.73
N ASN A 75 -9.93 4.52 -12.91
CA ASN A 75 -8.57 4.01 -13.05
C ASN A 75 -8.30 2.75 -12.21
N TRP A 76 -7.22 2.07 -12.57
CA TRP A 76 -6.66 0.95 -11.84
C TRP A 76 -5.30 1.33 -11.25
N SER A 77 -5.03 0.78 -10.08
CA SER A 77 -3.77 0.91 -9.35
C SER A 77 -3.35 -0.45 -8.78
N SER A 78 -2.15 -0.51 -8.18
CA SER A 78 -1.46 -1.78 -7.92
C SER A 78 -1.45 -2.67 -9.18
N TYR A 79 -1.30 -2.01 -10.35
CA TYR A 79 -1.45 -2.58 -11.68
C TYR A 79 -0.26 -2.17 -12.59
N PRO A 80 0.37 -3.08 -13.37
CA PRO A 80 0.11 -4.53 -13.46
C PRO A 80 0.13 -5.24 -12.10
N PRO A 81 -0.68 -6.31 -11.92
CA PRO A 81 -0.74 -7.02 -10.65
C PRO A 81 0.66 -7.48 -10.26
N HIS A 82 1.02 -7.31 -8.99
CA HIS A 82 2.31 -7.72 -8.46
C HIS A 82 2.17 -8.36 -7.09
N LYS A 83 3.18 -9.11 -6.67
CA LYS A 83 3.24 -9.78 -5.36
C LYS A 83 4.62 -9.58 -4.72
N HIS A 84 4.65 -9.71 -3.41
CA HIS A 84 5.86 -9.71 -2.58
C HIS A 84 5.61 -10.64 -1.39
N ASP A 85 5.42 -11.93 -1.68
CA ASP A 85 4.98 -12.95 -0.74
C ASP A 85 6.00 -14.08 -0.56
N THR A 86 7.19 -13.93 -1.15
CA THR A 86 8.26 -14.93 -1.11
C THR A 86 9.59 -14.28 -0.73
N ASP A 87 10.30 -14.80 0.28
CA ASP A 87 11.66 -14.34 0.64
C ASP A 87 12.70 -14.94 -0.31
N ASN A 88 12.82 -14.35 -1.51
CA ASN A 88 13.68 -14.83 -2.59
C ASN A 88 14.43 -13.68 -3.28
N LEU A 89 15.13 -12.86 -2.49
CA LEU A 89 15.93 -11.76 -3.01
C LEU A 89 17.08 -12.29 -3.92
N PRO A 90 17.40 -11.59 -5.02
CA PRO A 90 16.98 -10.23 -5.37
C PRO A 90 15.63 -10.14 -6.11
N GLU A 91 15.02 -11.26 -6.47
CA GLU A 91 13.83 -11.31 -7.33
C GLU A 91 12.56 -10.84 -6.61
N GLU A 92 12.41 -11.22 -5.34
CA GLU A 92 11.21 -10.93 -4.57
C GLU A 92 11.53 -10.86 -3.07
N SER A 93 10.92 -9.91 -2.37
CA SER A 93 10.92 -9.81 -0.90
C SER A 93 9.62 -10.35 -0.34
N TYR A 94 9.66 -10.91 0.88
CA TYR A 94 8.44 -11.17 1.66
C TYR A 94 8.04 -9.91 2.41
N LEU A 95 6.88 -9.33 2.09
CA LEU A 95 6.25 -8.22 2.79
C LEU A 95 4.76 -8.49 2.94
N GLU A 96 4.27 -8.56 4.17
CA GLU A 96 2.83 -8.47 4.44
C GLU A 96 2.37 -7.05 4.09
N GLU A 97 1.16 -6.91 3.56
CA GLU A 97 0.60 -5.59 3.22
C GLU A 97 -0.85 -5.44 3.68
N THR A 98 -1.18 -4.23 4.16
CA THR A 98 -2.55 -3.82 4.46
C THR A 98 -2.93 -2.63 3.59
N TYR A 99 -4.22 -2.52 3.26
CA TYR A 99 -4.79 -1.40 2.51
C TYR A 99 -5.94 -0.79 3.31
N TYR A 100 -5.79 0.43 3.79
CA TYR A 100 -6.90 1.21 4.34
C TYR A 100 -7.51 2.09 3.26
N HIS A 101 -8.74 1.81 2.83
CA HIS A 101 -9.39 2.49 1.71
C HIS A 101 -10.21 3.70 2.15
N ARG A 102 -10.14 4.77 1.37
CA ARG A 102 -11.05 5.92 1.41
C ARG A 102 -11.61 6.17 0.02
N ILE A 103 -12.88 6.51 -0.07
CA ILE A 103 -13.56 6.71 -1.35
C ILE A 103 -14.28 8.06 -1.35
N ASN A 104 -14.21 8.76 -2.49
CA ASN A 104 -14.89 10.02 -2.71
C ASN A 104 -15.74 9.96 -4.00
N PRO A 105 -17.07 10.11 -3.95
CA PRO A 105 -17.91 10.24 -2.75
C PRO A 105 -17.98 8.95 -1.88
N SER A 106 -18.20 9.10 -0.57
CA SER A 106 -17.99 8.02 0.42
C SER A 106 -18.95 6.83 0.34
N GLN A 107 -20.05 6.92 -0.40
CA GLN A 107 -20.96 5.78 -0.64
C GLN A 107 -20.46 4.81 -1.72
N GLY A 108 -19.31 5.10 -2.33
CA GLY A 108 -18.70 4.24 -3.34
C GLY A 108 -17.97 3.03 -2.74
N TYR A 109 -17.27 2.32 -3.62
CA TYR A 109 -16.44 1.17 -3.29
C TYR A 109 -15.26 1.09 -4.26
N VAL A 110 -14.28 0.24 -3.96
CA VAL A 110 -13.27 -0.22 -4.93
C VAL A 110 -13.41 -1.73 -5.13
N LEU A 111 -13.07 -2.20 -6.34
CA LEU A 111 -12.85 -3.61 -6.56
C LEU A 111 -11.41 -3.94 -6.18
N HIS A 112 -11.22 -4.71 -5.12
CA HIS A 112 -9.92 -5.21 -4.72
C HIS A 112 -9.93 -6.72 -4.87
N ARG A 113 -9.04 -7.25 -5.72
CA ARG A 113 -8.88 -8.69 -5.88
C ARG A 113 -7.56 -9.12 -5.25
N VAL A 114 -7.56 -10.16 -4.44
CA VAL A 114 -6.34 -10.79 -3.91
C VAL A 114 -6.30 -12.22 -4.40
N TYR A 115 -5.30 -12.58 -5.21
CA TYR A 115 -5.20 -13.91 -5.81
C TYR A 115 -3.76 -14.38 -5.96
N ASP A 116 -3.51 -15.69 -5.99
CA ASP A 116 -2.18 -16.25 -6.25
C ASP A 116 -2.14 -17.07 -7.55
N ASP A 117 -0.96 -17.59 -7.89
CA ASP A 117 -0.76 -18.44 -9.07
C ASP A 117 -1.60 -19.73 -9.01
N SER A 118 -1.76 -20.32 -7.82
CA SER A 118 -2.46 -21.59 -7.65
C SER A 118 -3.98 -21.47 -7.60
N ARG A 119 -4.49 -20.25 -7.37
CA ARG A 119 -5.91 -19.92 -7.17
C ARG A 119 -6.54 -20.57 -5.94
N ASP A 120 -5.73 -21.05 -5.00
CA ASP A 120 -6.23 -21.46 -3.67
C ASP A 120 -6.63 -20.24 -2.82
N LEU A 121 -6.07 -19.06 -3.16
CA LEU A 121 -6.55 -17.75 -2.78
C LEU A 121 -6.96 -17.02 -4.06
N ASP A 122 -8.23 -16.64 -4.19
CA ASP A 122 -8.74 -15.79 -5.28
C ASP A 122 -10.04 -15.10 -4.82
N GLU A 123 -9.88 -14.02 -4.06
CA GLU A 123 -10.99 -13.29 -3.45
C GLU A 123 -11.16 -11.94 -4.15
N THR A 124 -12.38 -11.62 -4.56
CA THR A 124 -12.73 -10.30 -5.08
C THR A 124 -13.71 -9.63 -4.15
N MET A 125 -13.33 -8.45 -3.66
CA MET A 125 -14.07 -7.69 -2.66
C MET A 125 -14.50 -6.34 -3.26
N ALA A 126 -15.75 -5.94 -2.98
CA ALA A 126 -16.18 -4.55 -3.09
C ALA A 126 -15.89 -3.87 -1.75
N ALA A 127 -14.73 -3.24 -1.62
CA ALA A 127 -14.30 -2.58 -0.38
C ALA A 127 -14.86 -1.15 -0.32
N GLU A 128 -15.63 -0.85 0.73
CA GLU A 128 -16.29 0.46 0.94
C GLU A 128 -15.38 1.46 1.67
N ASP A 129 -15.85 2.72 1.82
CA ASP A 129 -15.08 3.77 2.52
C ASP A 129 -14.73 3.34 3.94
N ARG A 130 -13.47 3.56 4.32
CA ARG A 130 -12.88 3.17 5.61
C ARG A 130 -12.74 1.66 5.84
N THR A 131 -12.76 0.85 4.77
CA THR A 131 -12.49 -0.59 4.86
C THR A 131 -10.99 -0.90 4.84
N VAL A 132 -10.58 -1.91 5.62
CA VAL A 132 -9.23 -2.48 5.54
C VAL A 132 -9.26 -3.80 4.78
N VAL A 133 -8.39 -3.97 3.78
CA VAL A 133 -8.11 -5.26 3.13
C VAL A 133 -6.71 -5.73 3.54
N LEU A 134 -6.60 -7.00 3.89
CA LEU A 134 -5.34 -7.66 4.21
C LEU A 134 -4.85 -8.44 2.98
N VAL A 135 -3.57 -8.29 2.66
CA VAL A 135 -2.92 -9.03 1.58
C VAL A 135 -1.84 -9.93 2.20
N PRO A 136 -2.19 -11.17 2.58
CA PRO A 136 -1.23 -12.09 3.21
C PRO A 136 -0.26 -12.70 2.19
N ARG A 137 -0.66 -12.78 0.91
CA ARG A 137 0.12 -13.26 -0.23
C ARG A 137 -0.60 -12.94 -1.54
N GLY A 138 0.09 -13.16 -2.66
CA GLY A 138 -0.47 -13.06 -4.00
C GLY A 138 -0.53 -11.64 -4.56
N TYR A 139 -1.10 -11.57 -5.74
CA TYR A 139 -1.37 -10.38 -6.54
C TYR A 139 -2.59 -9.63 -6.02
N HIS A 140 -2.50 -8.30 -5.98
CA HIS A 140 -3.50 -7.47 -5.29
C HIS A 140 -3.86 -6.17 -6.05
N PRO A 141 -4.42 -6.26 -7.27
CA PRO A 141 -4.86 -5.09 -8.03
C PRO A 141 -6.11 -4.41 -7.43
N VAL A 142 -6.20 -3.09 -7.60
CA VAL A 142 -7.32 -2.26 -7.15
C VAL A 142 -7.91 -1.48 -8.33
N GLY A 143 -9.23 -1.60 -8.52
CA GLY A 143 -9.98 -0.86 -9.54
C GLY A 143 -10.95 0.13 -8.91
N ALA A 144 -10.80 1.41 -9.24
CA ALA A 144 -11.74 2.46 -8.87
C ALA A 144 -12.90 2.53 -9.88
N PRO A 145 -14.17 2.38 -9.46
CA PRO A 145 -15.31 2.52 -10.35
C PRO A 145 -15.42 3.93 -10.93
N HIS A 146 -16.15 4.06 -12.03
CA HIS A 146 -16.46 5.36 -12.62
C HIS A 146 -17.19 6.26 -11.61
N GLY A 147 -16.78 7.53 -11.52
CA GLY A 147 -17.37 8.53 -10.63
C GLY A 147 -16.87 8.48 -9.17
N TYR A 148 -15.98 7.54 -8.82
CA TYR A 148 -15.45 7.41 -7.46
C TYR A 148 -13.92 7.47 -7.46
N GLU A 149 -13.36 8.51 -6.86
CA GLU A 149 -11.92 8.58 -6.59
C GLU A 149 -11.59 7.68 -5.39
N SER A 150 -10.49 6.95 -5.51
CA SER A 150 -10.00 6.06 -4.46
C SER A 150 -8.71 6.61 -3.85
N TYR A 151 -8.59 6.48 -2.55
CA TYR A 151 -7.36 6.63 -1.80
C TYR A 151 -7.13 5.35 -1.01
N TYR A 152 -5.87 4.93 -0.88
CA TYR A 152 -5.52 3.96 0.14
C TYR A 152 -4.18 4.25 0.80
N LEU A 153 -4.11 3.96 2.09
CA LEU A 153 -2.87 3.94 2.88
C LEU A 153 -2.39 2.50 3.03
N ASN A 154 -1.18 2.23 2.57
CA ASN A 154 -0.51 0.96 2.72
C ASN A 154 0.47 0.96 3.88
N VAL A 155 0.49 -0.16 4.59
CA VAL A 155 1.52 -0.49 5.57
C VAL A 155 2.09 -1.84 5.21
N MET A 156 3.40 -1.88 5.02
CA MET A 156 4.16 -3.08 4.71
C MET A 156 5.27 -3.34 5.72
N ALA A 157 5.51 -4.61 6.00
CA ALA A 157 6.66 -5.07 6.78
C ALA A 157 6.97 -6.54 6.48
N GLY A 158 8.22 -6.93 6.71
CA GLY A 158 8.69 -8.30 6.52
C GLY A 158 10.03 -8.54 7.21
N PRO A 159 10.61 -9.75 7.10
CA PRO A 159 11.87 -10.09 7.75
C PRO A 159 13.05 -9.26 7.23
N LYS A 160 12.95 -8.77 5.99
CA LYS A 160 13.91 -7.85 5.38
C LYS A 160 13.14 -6.63 4.89
N ARG A 161 13.57 -5.43 5.31
CA ARG A 161 12.97 -4.16 4.88
C ARG A 161 13.50 -3.77 3.49
N ILE A 162 13.07 -4.49 2.47
CA ILE A 162 13.46 -4.30 1.07
C ILE A 162 12.19 -4.45 0.23
N TRP A 163 11.87 -3.49 -0.63
CA TRP A 163 10.70 -3.53 -1.50
C TRP A 163 11.07 -4.07 -2.88
N LYS A 164 10.93 -5.39 -3.03
CA LYS A 164 11.09 -6.09 -4.32
C LYS A 164 9.85 -6.92 -4.60
N PHE A 165 9.10 -6.50 -5.61
CA PHE A 165 7.91 -7.20 -6.06
C PHE A 165 8.13 -7.88 -7.40
N LYS A 166 7.34 -8.93 -7.63
CA LYS A 166 7.27 -9.65 -8.89
C LYS A 166 5.92 -9.40 -9.54
N ASN A 167 5.91 -9.00 -10.81
CA ASN A 167 4.68 -8.84 -11.57
C ASN A 167 4.07 -10.21 -11.91
N ASP A 168 2.77 -10.25 -12.14
CA ASP A 168 2.10 -11.41 -12.72
C ASP A 168 2.61 -11.60 -14.17
N PRO A 169 3.26 -12.72 -14.51
CA PRO A 169 3.80 -12.96 -15.84
C PRO A 169 2.75 -12.85 -16.96
N ALA A 170 1.48 -13.14 -16.69
CA ALA A 170 0.39 -13.01 -17.66
C ALA A 170 0.09 -11.54 -18.02
N HIS A 171 0.60 -10.60 -17.23
CA HIS A 171 0.34 -9.16 -17.33
C HIS A 171 1.60 -8.35 -17.68
N GLU A 172 2.78 -8.98 -17.79
CA GLU A 172 4.06 -8.30 -18.08
C GLU A 172 4.12 -7.65 -19.47
N TRP A 173 3.28 -8.08 -20.42
CA TRP A 173 3.16 -7.44 -21.75
C TRP A 173 2.76 -5.96 -21.68
N MET A 174 2.26 -5.49 -20.52
CA MET A 174 1.93 -4.07 -20.29
C MET A 174 3.13 -3.22 -19.84
N LEU A 175 4.28 -3.84 -19.55
CA LEU A 175 5.51 -3.14 -19.12
C LEU A 175 6.41 -2.74 -20.30
N SER A 176 6.10 -3.23 -21.51
CA SER A 176 6.84 -2.98 -22.75
C SER A 176 6.31 -1.82 -23.57
#